data_AF-A0A918XI29-F1
#
_entry.id   AF-A0A918XI29-F1
#
_cell.length_a   1.000
_cell.length_b   1.000
_cell.length_c   1.000
_cell.angle_alpha   90.00
_cell.angle_beta   90.00
_cell.angle_gamma   90.00
#
_symmetry.space_group_name_H-M   'P 1'
#
loop_
_entity.id
_entity.type
_entity.pdbx_description
1 polymer ?
#
loop_
_entity_poly.entity_id
_entity_poly.type
_entity_poly.pdbx_seq_one_letter_code
_entity_poly.pdbx_strand_id
1 'polypeptide(L)'
;MVDKPGAGQPGASNDADRSVSDLLSDATGNLSRLVRLELRLAKLEAKHDAVRIGKGIAEFLVAAVILHIFVILLSVTAGFGLHEIFGLPVWASLGIVTLFYLLVALVFALIAVINFRRRQGLTRTVLTSSRLMAIIRGEVRPPKEGDGAVAATEEPGEAPAPSGR
;
A
#
# COMPACT_ATOMS: atom_id res chain seq x y z
N MET A 1 -3.10 -70.99 24.89
CA MET A 1 -1.69 -70.63 25.11
C MET A 1 -1.39 -69.49 24.14
N VAL A 2 -1.41 -68.22 24.51
CA VAL A 2 -0.81 -67.58 25.68
C VAL A 2 -1.65 -66.35 26.04
N ASP A 3 -2.10 -66.28 27.29
CA ASP A 3 -2.48 -65.03 27.96
C ASP A 3 -1.24 -64.16 28.15
N LYS A 4 -1.35 -62.86 27.89
CA LYS A 4 -0.79 -61.87 28.81
C LYS A 4 -1.43 -60.48 28.64
N PRO A 5 -2.14 -59.96 29.66
CA PRO A 5 -2.55 -58.58 29.70
C PRO A 5 -1.34 -57.74 30.13
N GLY A 6 -0.78 -56.99 29.18
CA GLY A 6 0.22 -55.96 29.45
C GLY A 6 -0.47 -54.67 29.90
N ALA A 7 -0.98 -54.65 31.13
CA ALA A 7 -1.31 -53.42 31.82
C ALA A 7 -0.03 -52.61 32.01
N GLY A 8 0.04 -51.47 31.35
CA GLY A 8 1.18 -50.55 31.40
C GLY A 8 0.84 -49.27 30.68
N GLN A 9 -0.24 -48.60 31.11
CA GLN A 9 -0.43 -47.18 30.81
C GLN A 9 0.72 -46.41 31.48
N PRO A 10 1.61 -45.75 30.73
CA PRO A 10 2.52 -44.79 31.32
C PRO A 10 1.72 -43.52 31.59
N GLY A 11 1.45 -43.23 32.87
CA GLY A 11 1.12 -41.87 33.30
C GLY A 11 -0.35 -41.57 33.58
N ALA A 12 -1.04 -42.43 34.34
CA ALA A 12 -2.01 -41.92 35.31
C ALA A 12 -1.22 -41.40 36.53
N SER A 13 -0.53 -40.27 36.38
CA SER A 13 0.16 -39.59 37.48
C SER A 13 -0.54 -38.26 37.75
N ASN A 14 -1.32 -38.24 38.82
CA ASN A 14 -1.87 -37.09 39.54
C ASN A 14 -2.65 -36.04 38.71
N ASP A 15 -3.91 -36.35 38.38
CA ASP A 15 -4.88 -35.29 37.99
C ASP A 15 -5.20 -34.30 39.13
N ALA A 16 -4.83 -34.63 40.38
CA ALA A 16 -5.00 -33.75 41.55
C ALA A 16 -3.82 -32.77 41.79
N ASP A 17 -2.67 -32.96 41.13
CA ASP A 17 -1.47 -32.11 41.31
C ASP A 17 -1.00 -31.44 40.01
N ARG A 18 -1.81 -31.42 38.95
CA ARG A 18 -1.52 -30.53 37.82
C ARG A 18 -1.65 -29.10 38.31
N SER A 19 -0.50 -28.48 38.49
CA SER A 19 -0.44 -27.10 38.93
C SER A 19 -1.17 -26.23 37.91
N VAL A 20 -1.83 -25.17 38.38
CA VAL A 20 -2.45 -24.15 37.50
C VAL A 20 -1.42 -23.60 36.49
N SER A 21 -0.12 -23.67 36.83
CA SER A 21 0.99 -23.29 35.95
C SER A 21 1.17 -24.23 34.75
N ASP A 22 0.96 -25.53 34.92
CA ASP A 22 1.08 -26.51 33.83
C ASP A 22 -0.09 -26.38 32.84
N LEU A 23 -1.31 -26.15 33.34
CA LEU A 23 -2.49 -25.94 32.50
C LEU A 23 -2.40 -24.64 31.68
N LEU A 24 -1.87 -23.57 32.29
CA LEU A 24 -1.64 -22.30 31.61
C LEU A 24 -0.53 -22.42 30.56
N SER A 25 0.54 -23.17 30.87
CA SER A 25 1.63 -23.46 29.93
C SER A 25 1.13 -24.21 28.69
N ASP A 26 0.30 -25.24 28.88
CA ASP A 26 -0.32 -25.98 27.77
C ASP A 26 -1.32 -25.13 26.97
N ALA A 27 -2.17 -24.34 27.65
CA ALA A 27 -3.11 -23.44 26.99
C ALA A 27 -2.38 -22.37 26.14
N THR A 28 -1.31 -21.78 26.67
CA THR A 28 -0.45 -20.82 25.95
C THR A 28 0.26 -21.48 24.78
N GLY A 29 0.71 -22.73 24.97
CA GLY A 29 1.27 -23.56 23.90
C GLY A 29 0.28 -23.81 22.77
N ASN A 30 -0.98 -24.12 23.09
CA ASN A 30 -2.04 -24.37 22.11
C ASN A 30 -2.47 -23.11 21.36
N LEU A 31 -2.62 -21.98 22.05
CA LEU A 31 -2.86 -20.68 21.40
C LEU A 31 -1.73 -20.33 20.44
N SER A 32 -0.48 -20.55 20.85
CA SER A 32 0.68 -20.31 20.00
C SER A 32 0.73 -21.25 18.78
N ARG A 33 0.10 -22.42 18.82
CA ARG A 33 -0.05 -23.31 17.65
C ARG A 33 -1.12 -22.78 16.70
N LEU A 34 -2.27 -22.35 17.21
CA LEU A 34 -3.36 -21.77 16.40
C LEU A 34 -2.89 -20.52 15.65
N VAL A 35 -2.28 -19.56 16.34
CA VAL A 35 -1.76 -18.33 15.70
C VAL A 35 -0.75 -18.67 14.60
N ARG A 36 0.15 -19.63 14.83
CA ARG A 36 1.11 -20.07 13.80
C ARG A 36 0.44 -20.77 12.62
N LEU A 37 -0.66 -21.50 12.83
CA LEU A 37 -1.44 -22.11 11.76
C LEU A 37 -2.19 -21.07 10.94
N GLU A 38 -2.82 -20.11 11.60
CA GLU A 38 -3.56 -19.02 10.95
C GLU A 38 -2.62 -18.12 10.14
N LEU A 39 -1.42 -17.83 10.68
CA LEU A 39 -0.36 -17.16 9.92
C LEU A 39 0.15 -17.98 8.73
N ARG A 40 0.29 -19.31 8.88
CA ARG A 40 0.67 -20.19 7.76
C ARG A 40 -0.39 -20.17 6.67
N LEU A 41 -1.67 -20.22 7.04
CA LEU A 41 -2.79 -20.15 6.10
C LEU A 41 -2.84 -18.79 5.40
N ALA A 42 -2.79 -17.69 6.16
CA ALA A 42 -2.76 -16.33 5.62
C ALA A 42 -1.57 -16.11 4.68
N LYS A 43 -0.40 -16.69 5.01
CA LYS A 43 0.77 -16.63 4.12
C LYS A 43 0.59 -17.44 2.84
N LEU A 44 -0.12 -18.57 2.90
CA LEU A 44 -0.45 -19.36 1.71
C LEU A 44 -1.47 -18.64 0.83
N GLU A 45 -2.51 -18.07 1.43
CA GLU A 45 -3.52 -17.28 0.73
C GLU A 45 -2.91 -16.03 0.10
N ALA A 46 -2.09 -15.28 0.84
CA ALA A 46 -1.37 -14.13 0.30
C ALA A 46 -0.45 -14.51 -0.88
N LYS A 47 0.21 -15.67 -0.84
CA LYS A 47 1.00 -16.18 -1.97
C LYS A 47 0.12 -16.54 -3.17
N HIS A 48 -1.01 -17.19 -2.92
CA HIS A 48 -1.96 -17.57 -3.96
C HIS A 48 -2.55 -16.34 -4.64
N ASP A 49 -2.94 -15.33 -3.87
CA ASP A 49 -3.41 -14.04 -4.36
C ASP A 49 -2.32 -13.30 -5.14
N ALA A 50 -1.08 -13.30 -4.65
CA ALA A 50 0.04 -12.69 -5.36
C ALA A 50 0.27 -13.35 -6.73
N VAL A 51 0.19 -14.68 -6.83
CA VAL A 51 0.31 -15.40 -8.10
C VAL A 51 -0.87 -15.10 -9.03
N ARG A 52 -2.10 -15.05 -8.49
CA ARG A 52 -3.30 -14.74 -9.27
C ARG A 52 -3.24 -13.32 -9.83
N ILE A 53 -2.88 -12.34 -9.01
CA ILE A 53 -2.67 -10.95 -9.42
C ILE A 53 -1.53 -10.89 -10.44
N GLY A 54 -0.43 -11.59 -10.20
CA GLY A 54 0.71 -11.67 -11.12
C GLY A 54 0.32 -12.21 -12.50
N LYS A 55 -0.50 -13.27 -12.56
CA LYS A 55 -1.03 -13.81 -13.81
C LYS A 55 -1.92 -12.80 -14.53
N GLY A 56 -2.81 -12.12 -13.81
CA GLY A 56 -3.66 -11.08 -14.39
C GLY A 56 -2.86 -9.91 -14.98
N ILE A 57 -1.80 -9.48 -14.29
CA ILE A 57 -0.88 -8.45 -14.82
C ILE A 57 -0.17 -8.96 -16.09
N ALA A 58 0.31 -10.20 -16.09
CA ALA A 58 0.98 -10.79 -17.25
C ALA A 58 0.05 -10.86 -18.48
N GLU A 59 -1.18 -11.33 -18.31
CA GLU A 59 -2.19 -11.39 -19.38
C GLU A 59 -2.52 -9.97 -19.90
N PHE A 60 -2.67 -9.01 -19.00
CA PHE A 60 -2.93 -7.62 -19.38
C PHE A 60 -1.76 -6.99 -20.13
N LEU A 61 -0.50 -7.30 -19.77
CA LEU A 61 0.67 -6.82 -20.49
C LEU A 61 0.71 -7.38 -21.92
N VAL A 62 0.46 -8.68 -22.10
CA VAL A 62 0.40 -9.30 -23.43
C VAL A 62 -0.72 -8.67 -24.27
N ALA A 63 -1.92 -8.51 -23.70
CA ALA A 63 -3.03 -7.85 -24.37
C ALA A 63 -2.70 -6.39 -24.73
N ALA A 64 -2.04 -5.65 -23.84
CA ALA A 64 -1.64 -4.27 -24.08
C ALA A 64 -0.65 -4.15 -25.23
N VAL A 65 0.33 -5.06 -25.33
CA VAL A 65 1.29 -5.09 -26.46
C VAL A 65 0.56 -5.37 -27.78
N ILE A 66 -0.31 -6.37 -27.82
CA ILE A 66 -1.07 -6.71 -29.03
C ILE A 66 -1.96 -5.54 -29.45
N LEU A 67 -2.68 -4.94 -28.50
CA LEU A 67 -3.53 -3.78 -28.76
C LEU A 67 -2.72 -2.57 -29.23
N HIS A 68 -1.52 -2.37 -28.70
CA HIS A 68 -0.64 -1.30 -29.14
C HIS A 68 -0.22 -1.46 -30.60
N ILE A 69 0.18 -2.68 -31.01
CA ILE A 69 0.50 -2.97 -32.41
C ILE A 69 -0.73 -2.79 -33.30
N PHE A 70 -1.90 -3.25 -32.86
CA PHE A 70 -3.15 -3.04 -33.57
C PHE A 70 -3.46 -1.55 -33.79
N VAL A 71 -3.30 -0.71 -32.75
CA VAL A 71 -3.52 0.74 -32.87
C VAL A 71 -2.55 1.37 -33.88
N ILE A 72 -1.29 0.93 -33.93
CA ILE A 72 -0.33 1.43 -34.94
C ILE A 72 -0.79 1.08 -36.36
N LEU A 73 -1.20 -0.17 -36.60
CA LEU A 73 -1.71 -0.60 -37.92
C LEU A 73 -3.00 0.15 -38.29
N LEU A 74 -3.90 0.31 -37.32
CA LEU A 74 -5.14 1.08 -37.49
C LEU A 74 -4.84 2.55 -37.81
N SER A 75 -3.81 3.14 -37.21
CA SER A 75 -3.39 4.54 -37.47
C SER A 75 -3.00 4.73 -38.93
N VAL A 76 -2.20 3.81 -39.46
CA VAL A 76 -1.77 3.83 -40.87
C VAL A 76 -2.98 3.63 -41.79
N THR A 77 -3.84 2.67 -41.46
CA THR A 77 -5.05 2.38 -42.22
C THR A 77 -5.99 3.59 -42.26
N ALA A 78 -6.21 4.23 -41.12
CA ALA A 78 -7.03 5.44 -41.00
C ALA A 78 -6.41 6.61 -41.78
N GLY A 79 -5.10 6.79 -41.73
CA GLY A 79 -4.39 7.83 -42.48
C GLY A 79 -4.55 7.67 -43.99
N PHE A 80 -4.37 6.44 -44.52
CA PHE A 80 -4.62 6.17 -45.93
C PHE A 80 -6.10 6.29 -46.30
N GLY A 81 -7.02 5.83 -45.43
CA GLY A 81 -8.45 6.03 -45.64
C GLY A 81 -8.82 7.51 -45.76
N LEU A 82 -8.26 8.36 -44.90
CA LEU A 82 -8.47 9.81 -44.94
C LEU A 82 -7.86 10.46 -46.21
N HIS A 83 -6.69 9.98 -46.63
CA HIS A 83 -6.07 10.39 -47.90
C HIS A 83 -7.00 10.11 -49.08
N GLU A 84 -7.50 8.88 -49.22
CA GLU A 84 -8.35 8.48 -50.35
C GLU A 84 -9.72 9.17 -50.34
N ILE A 85 -10.36 9.29 -49.17
CA ILE A 85 -11.72 9.84 -49.07
C ILE A 85 -11.75 11.36 -49.28
N PHE A 86 -10.75 12.07 -48.76
CA PHE A 86 -10.74 13.54 -48.75
C PHE A 86 -9.72 14.16 -49.71
N GLY A 87 -8.93 13.36 -50.42
CA GLY A 87 -7.88 13.84 -51.33
C GLY A 87 -6.77 14.64 -50.61
N LEU A 88 -6.62 14.44 -49.31
CA LEU A 88 -5.63 15.13 -48.49
C LEU A 88 -4.24 14.56 -48.76
N PRO A 89 -3.15 15.35 -48.71
CA PRO A 89 -1.82 14.80 -48.79
C PRO A 89 -1.53 13.90 -47.58
N VAL A 90 -0.75 12.82 -47.78
CA VAL A 90 -0.53 11.75 -46.78
C VAL A 90 -0.08 12.30 -45.41
N TRP A 91 0.78 13.32 -45.40
CA TRP A 91 1.26 13.94 -44.17
C TRP A 91 0.15 14.62 -43.37
N ALA A 92 -0.81 15.26 -44.04
CA ALA A 92 -1.94 15.92 -43.38
C ALA A 92 -2.91 14.87 -42.81
N SER A 93 -3.19 13.80 -43.55
CA SER A 93 -4.04 12.71 -43.09
C SER A 93 -3.49 12.02 -41.84
N LEU A 94 -2.18 11.69 -41.83
CA LEU A 94 -1.51 11.14 -40.65
C LEU A 94 -1.45 12.16 -39.50
N GLY A 95 -1.28 13.46 -39.83
CA GLY A 95 -1.34 14.55 -38.85
C GLY A 95 -2.68 14.62 -38.12
N ILE A 96 -3.81 14.46 -38.83
CA ILE A 96 -5.15 14.45 -38.25
C ILE A 96 -5.33 13.27 -37.28
N VAL A 97 -4.92 12.07 -37.70
CA VAL A 97 -4.96 10.87 -36.85
C VAL A 97 -4.10 11.06 -35.59
N THR A 98 -2.92 11.67 -35.73
CA THR A 98 -2.03 12.00 -34.62
C THR A 98 -2.68 12.98 -33.65
N LEU A 99 -3.30 14.05 -34.18
CA LEU A 99 -4.00 15.05 -33.37
C LEU A 99 -5.18 14.43 -32.61
N PHE A 100 -5.92 13.52 -33.25
CA PHE A 100 -6.98 12.77 -32.59
C PHE A 100 -6.45 11.98 -31.38
N TYR A 101 -5.35 11.23 -31.53
CA TYR A 101 -4.75 10.52 -30.40
C TYR A 101 -4.23 11.46 -29.31
N LEU A 102 -3.70 12.62 -29.68
CA LEU A 102 -3.24 13.63 -28.72
C LEU A 102 -4.41 14.19 -27.88
N LEU A 103 -5.57 14.42 -28.49
CA LEU A 103 -6.78 14.83 -27.78
C LEU A 103 -7.26 13.72 -26.83
N VAL A 104 -7.31 12.46 -27.29
CA VAL A 104 -7.67 11.33 -26.43
C VAL A 104 -6.70 11.22 -25.25
N ALA A 105 -5.38 11.28 -25.50
CA ALA A 105 -4.37 11.24 -24.47
C ALA A 105 -4.51 12.38 -23.44
N LEU A 106 -4.82 13.59 -23.90
CA LEU A 106 -5.07 14.74 -23.03
C LEU A 106 -6.28 14.51 -22.12
N VAL A 107 -7.39 13.98 -22.65
CA VAL A 107 -8.58 13.65 -21.86
C VAL A 107 -8.26 12.62 -20.78
N PHE A 108 -7.56 11.54 -21.14
CA PHE A 108 -7.16 10.52 -20.17
C PHE A 108 -6.19 11.06 -19.12
N ALA A 109 -5.24 11.90 -19.51
CA ALA A 109 -4.32 12.56 -18.58
C ALA A 109 -5.07 13.46 -17.58
N LEU A 110 -6.05 14.23 -18.05
CA LEU A 110 -6.89 15.07 -17.19
C LEU A 110 -7.71 14.22 -16.20
N ILE A 111 -8.35 13.14 -16.67
CA ILE A 111 -9.09 12.21 -15.80
C ILE A 111 -8.15 11.59 -14.77
N ALA A 112 -6.96 11.17 -15.18
CA ALA A 112 -5.95 10.60 -14.29
C ALA A 112 -5.54 11.61 -13.21
N VAL A 113 -5.27 12.86 -13.58
CA VAL A 113 -4.92 13.93 -12.62
C VAL A 113 -6.06 14.20 -11.66
N ILE A 114 -7.31 14.30 -12.15
CA ILE A 114 -8.49 14.52 -11.30
C ILE A 114 -8.64 13.37 -10.29
N ASN A 115 -8.54 12.13 -10.76
CA ASN A 115 -8.66 10.95 -9.91
C ASN A 115 -7.51 10.84 -8.91
N PHE A 116 -6.28 11.17 -9.33
CA PHE A 116 -5.12 11.16 -8.45
C PHE A 116 -5.26 12.21 -7.34
N ARG A 117 -5.69 13.43 -7.67
CA ARG A 117 -5.97 14.49 -6.69
C ARG A 117 -7.07 14.10 -5.70
N ARG A 118 -8.09 13.35 -6.14
CA ARG A 118 -9.11 12.79 -5.24
C ARG A 118 -8.57 11.72 -4.29
N ARG A 119 -7.61 10.90 -4.73
CA ARG A 119 -7.02 9.80 -3.92
C ARG A 119 -5.87 10.22 -3.02
N GLN A 120 -5.32 11.43 -3.17
CA GLN A 120 -4.27 12.00 -2.30
C GLN A 120 -4.67 12.12 -0.81
N GLY A 121 -5.96 11.95 -0.47
CA GLY A 121 -6.39 11.79 0.93
C GLY A 121 -5.72 10.59 1.64
N LEU A 122 -5.37 9.52 0.92
CA LEU A 122 -4.73 8.32 1.48
C LEU A 122 -3.26 8.53 1.88
N THR A 123 -2.57 9.48 1.23
CA THR A 123 -1.16 9.80 1.52
C THR A 123 -1.00 10.41 2.92
N ARG A 124 -2.02 11.10 3.44
CA ARG A 124 -2.03 11.61 4.83
C ARG A 124 -1.95 10.46 5.84
N THR A 125 -2.63 9.35 5.58
CA THR A 125 -2.62 8.14 6.42
C THR A 125 -1.27 7.41 6.37
N VAL A 126 -0.64 7.35 5.18
CA VAL A 126 0.72 6.79 5.04
C VAL A 126 1.73 7.64 5.81
N LEU A 127 1.65 8.97 5.72
CA LEU A 127 2.53 9.88 6.46
C LEU A 127 2.33 9.78 7.98
N THR A 128 1.10 9.61 8.47
CA THR A 128 0.82 9.40 9.90
C THR A 128 1.36 8.04 10.37
N SER A 129 1.22 6.99 9.55
CA SER A 129 1.75 5.65 9.87
C SER A 129 3.27 5.62 9.89
N SER A 130 3.92 6.34 8.96
CA SER A 130 5.38 6.54 8.95
C SER A 130 5.86 7.35 10.14
N ARG A 131 5.13 8.38 10.57
CA ARG A 131 5.44 9.15 11.79
C ARG A 131 5.32 8.28 13.04
N LEU A 132 4.31 7.42 13.10
CA LEU A 132 4.13 6.48 14.20
C LEU A 132 5.28 5.46 14.24
N MET A 133 5.68 4.94 13.07
CA MET A 133 6.85 4.06 12.95
C MET A 133 8.16 4.78 13.29
N ALA A 134 8.32 6.05 12.95
CA ALA A 134 9.50 6.86 13.30
C ALA A 134 9.60 7.12 14.81
N ILE A 135 8.46 7.28 15.49
CA ILE A 135 8.42 7.40 16.96
C ILE A 135 8.77 6.07 17.62
N ILE A 136 8.23 4.95 17.13
CA ILE A 136 8.57 3.59 17.62
C ILE A 136 10.04 3.25 17.35
N ARG A 137 10.59 3.75 16.25
CA ARG A 137 12.00 3.59 15.85
C ARG A 137 12.94 4.58 16.54
N GLY A 138 12.42 5.53 17.32
CA GLY A 138 13.21 6.49 18.10
C GLY A 138 13.85 7.62 17.30
N GLU A 139 13.46 7.83 16.05
CA GLU A 139 14.03 8.87 15.16
C GLU A 139 13.52 10.28 15.47
N VAL A 140 12.38 10.41 16.17
CA VAL A 140 11.81 11.70 16.59
C VAL A 140 11.71 11.73 18.11
N ARG A 141 12.57 12.52 18.76
CA ARG A 141 12.48 12.80 20.19
C ARG A 141 11.30 13.75 20.44
N PRO A 142 10.36 13.45 21.35
CA PRO A 142 9.29 14.39 21.68
C PRO A 142 9.92 15.69 22.23
N PRO A 143 9.42 16.88 21.82
CA PRO A 143 9.88 18.12 22.41
C PRO A 143 9.65 18.05 23.91
N LYS A 144 10.69 18.34 24.69
CA LYS A 144 10.54 18.48 26.13
C LYS A 144 9.62 19.67 26.37
N GLU A 145 8.44 19.38 26.87
CA GLU A 145 7.52 20.35 27.44
C GLU A 145 8.27 21.07 28.57
N GLY A 146 8.79 22.26 28.29
CA GLY A 146 9.63 23.01 29.21
C GLY A 146 10.59 24.03 28.58
N ASP A 147 10.92 23.95 27.29
CA ASP A 147 11.95 24.83 26.70
C ASP A 147 11.39 26.12 26.05
N GLY A 148 10.07 26.23 25.89
CA GLY A 148 9.42 27.40 25.26
C GLY A 148 8.73 28.38 26.22
N ALA A 149 8.64 28.05 27.51
CA ALA A 149 7.87 28.85 28.47
C ALA A 149 8.69 29.93 29.19
N VAL A 150 10.00 30.04 28.93
CA VAL A 150 10.89 30.94 29.67
C VAL A 150 11.46 32.11 28.87
N ALA A 151 11.18 32.20 27.56
CA ALA A 151 11.67 33.32 26.73
C ALA A 151 10.71 34.52 26.65
N ALA A 152 9.72 34.60 27.55
CA ALA A 152 8.71 35.67 27.54
C ALA A 152 8.54 36.33 28.91
N THR A 153 9.62 36.65 29.62
CA THR A 153 9.55 37.56 30.78
C THR A 153 10.91 38.19 31.10
N GLU A 154 11.37 39.17 30.29
CA GLU A 154 12.27 40.22 30.79
C GLU A 154 11.94 41.54 30.07
N GLU A 155 10.94 42.23 30.61
CA GLU A 155 10.90 43.70 30.60
C GLU A 155 11.64 44.17 31.86
N PRO A 156 12.61 45.08 31.73
CA PRO A 156 12.71 46.14 32.73
C PRO A 156 12.76 47.51 32.06
N GLY A 157 11.87 48.38 32.54
CA GLY A 157 11.55 49.66 31.96
C GLY A 157 12.68 50.66 31.84
N GLU A 158 12.43 51.66 31.00
CA GLU A 158 12.95 53.02 31.17
C GLU A 158 12.01 53.95 30.38
N ALA A 159 11.17 54.69 31.10
CA ALA A 159 10.64 55.96 30.62
C ALA A 159 11.42 57.05 31.36
N PRO A 160 11.82 58.15 30.71
CA PRO A 160 10.83 59.22 30.55
C PRO A 160 10.93 60.00 29.22
N ALA A 161 9.77 60.49 28.76
CA ALA A 161 9.66 61.59 27.80
C ALA A 161 10.33 62.86 28.38
N PRO A 162 10.80 63.83 27.56
CA PRO A 162 9.85 64.85 27.10
C PRO A 162 10.16 65.56 25.75
N SER A 163 9.06 66.06 25.17
CA SER A 163 8.89 67.31 24.39
C SER A 163 9.68 67.58 23.11
N GLY A 164 8.96 67.97 22.06
CA GLY A 164 9.49 68.92 21.08
C GLY A 164 8.89 68.88 19.68
N ARG A 165 7.75 69.60 19.52
CA ARG A 165 7.19 70.25 18.32
C ARG A 165 7.03 69.47 17.01
#